data_AF-A0A7W8AQC5-F1
#
_entry.id   AF-A0A7W8AQC5-F1
#
_cell.length_a   1.000
_cell.length_b   1.000
_cell.length_c   1.000
_cell.angle_alpha   90.00
_cell.angle_beta   90.00
_cell.angle_gamma   90.00
#
_symmetry.space_group_name_H-M   'P 1'
#
loop_
_entity.id
_entity.type
_entity.pdbx_description
1 polymer ?
#
loop_
_entity_poly.entity_id
_entity_poly.type
_entity_poly.pdbx_seq_one_letter_code
_entity_poly.pdbx_strand_id
1 'polypeptide(L)' 'MYTILVRLERNGLVQVTKRPSGVGPPRKFFALNDAGREELAAFWVKWEYLSARIDKLKEGGR' A
#
# COMPACT_ATOMS: atom_id res chain seq x y z
N MET A 1 -10.04 -6.09 -2.91
CA MET A 1 -8.57 -6.25 -2.94
C MET A 1 -7.97 -6.01 -4.34
N TYR A 2 -8.38 -6.71 -5.40
CA TYR A 2 -7.77 -6.58 -6.73
C TYR A 2 -7.78 -5.17 -7.33
N THR A 3 -8.82 -4.37 -7.10
CA THR A 3 -8.89 -2.97 -7.57
C THR A 3 -7.78 -2.10 -7.01
N ILE A 4 -7.32 -2.38 -5.78
CA ILE A 4 -6.21 -1.66 -5.15
C ILE A 4 -4.90 -2.07 -5.80
N LEU A 5 -4.66 -3.36 -6.03
CA LEU A 5 -3.45 -3.84 -6.71
C LEU A 5 -3.32 -3.24 -8.12
N VAL A 6 -4.41 -3.16 -8.86
CA VAL A 6 -4.43 -2.53 -10.19
C VAL A 6 -4.08 -1.03 -10.11
N ARG A 7 -4.58 -0.31 -9.09
CA ARG A 7 -4.22 1.10 -8.90
C ARG A 7 -2.75 1.26 -8.53
N LEU A 8 -2.21 0.41 -7.66
CA LEU A 8 -0.79 0.44 -7.30
C LEU A 8 0.11 0.13 -8.51
N GLU A 9 -0.29 -0.83 -9.35
CA GLU A 9 0.39 -1.14 -10.63
C GLU A 9 0.34 0.06 -11.58
N ARG A 10 -0.85 0.67 -11.78
CA ARG A 10 -1.02 1.86 -12.62
C ARG A 10 -0.22 3.07 -12.13
N ASN A 11 -0.04 3.20 -10.83
CA ASN A 11 0.75 4.26 -10.21
C ASN A 11 2.25 3.93 -10.13
N GLY A 12 2.69 2.78 -10.65
CA GLY A 12 4.11 2.42 -10.67
C GLY A 12 4.71 2.10 -9.30
N LEU A 13 3.88 1.79 -8.29
CA LEU A 13 4.33 1.56 -6.91
C LEU A 13 4.68 0.08 -6.62
N VAL A 14 4.46 -0.79 -7.59
CA VAL A 14 4.72 -2.23 -7.46
C VAL A 14 5.39 -2.77 -8.70
N GLN A 15 6.27 -3.73 -8.51
CA GLN A 15 6.73 -4.62 -9.56
C GLN A 15 5.76 -5.80 -9.70
N VAL A 16 5.46 -6.20 -10.94
CA VAL A 16 4.52 -7.28 -11.25
C VAL A 16 5.22 -8.40 -12.00
N THR A 17 5.17 -9.60 -11.46
CA THR A 17 5.70 -10.81 -12.12
C THR A 17 4.56 -11.77 -12.44
N LYS A 18 4.46 -12.19 -13.71
CA LYS A 18 3.55 -13.27 -14.10
C LYS A 18 4.25 -14.61 -13.94
N ARG A 19 3.64 -15.54 -13.21
CA ARG A 19 4.15 -16.92 -13.11
C ARG A 19 3.16 -17.88 -13.75
N PRO A 20 3.62 -18.84 -14.57
CA PRO A 20 2.76 -19.91 -15.05
C PRO A 20 2.24 -20.70 -13.85
N SER A 21 1.00 -21.17 -13.93
CA SER A 21 0.47 -22.12 -12.96
C SER A 21 0.36 -23.48 -13.62
N GLY A 22 0.76 -24.55 -12.91
CA GLY A 22 0.70 -25.92 -13.45
C GLY A 22 -0.74 -26.40 -13.72
N VAL A 23 -1.74 -25.72 -13.16
CA VAL A 23 -3.17 -26.04 -13.30
C VAL A 23 -3.95 -24.74 -13.41
N GLY A 24 -3.90 -24.06 -14.58
CA GLY A 24 -4.74 -22.90 -14.87
C GLY A 24 -4.02 -21.64 -15.38
N PRO A 25 -4.72 -20.49 -15.43
CA PRO A 25 -4.20 -19.28 -16.05
C PRO A 25 -3.01 -18.70 -15.27
N PRO A 26 -2.09 -17.97 -15.94
CA PRO A 26 -0.95 -17.33 -15.29
C PRO A 26 -1.38 -16.40 -14.15
N ARG A 27 -0.68 -16.47 -13.02
CA ARG A 27 -0.98 -15.64 -11.85
C ARG A 27 -0.02 -14.45 -11.76
N LYS A 28 -0.56 -13.26 -11.52
CA LYS A 28 0.23 -12.06 -11.20
C LYS A 28 0.65 -12.10 -9.73
N PHE A 29 1.92 -11.84 -9.48
CA PHE A 29 2.52 -11.60 -8.17
C PHE A 29 2.98 -10.15 -8.10
N PHE A 30 2.73 -9.50 -6.97
CA PHE A 30 3.02 -8.09 -6.75
C PHE A 30 3.99 -7.96 -5.59
N ALA A 31 4.98 -7.08 -5.72
CA ALA A 31 5.86 -6.68 -4.64
C ALA A 31 6.10 -5.17 -4.73
N LEU A 32 6.31 -4.49 -3.60
CA LEU A 32 6.70 -3.08 -3.63
C LEU A 32 8.06 -2.94 -4.31
N ASN A 33 8.18 -1.94 -5.18
CA ASN A 33 9.46 -1.46 -5.70
C ASN A 33 9.98 -0.31 -4.82
N ASP A 34 11.05 0.36 -5.24
CA ASP A 34 11.64 1.47 -4.47
C ASP A 34 10.63 2.62 -4.28
N ALA A 35 9.97 3.07 -5.35
CA ALA A 35 8.94 4.11 -5.27
C ALA A 35 7.77 3.72 -4.35
N GLY A 36 7.35 2.46 -4.37
CA GLY A 36 6.33 1.93 -3.48
C GLY A 36 6.74 1.91 -2.01
N ARG A 37 8.03 1.67 -1.72
CA ARG A 37 8.56 1.76 -0.35
C ARG A 37 8.62 3.20 0.14
N GLU A 38 9.01 4.13 -0.71
CA GLU A 38 9.02 5.56 -0.40
C GLU A 38 7.60 6.08 -0.11
N GLU A 39 6.63 5.75 -0.98
CA GLU A 39 5.23 6.15 -0.77
C GLU A 39 4.63 5.50 0.49
N LEU A 40 4.99 4.25 0.79
CA LEU A 40 4.59 3.59 2.03
C LEU A 40 5.15 4.31 3.26
N ALA A 41 6.42 4.72 3.22
CA ALA A 41 7.03 5.50 4.31
C ALA A 41 6.31 6.85 4.49
N ALA A 42 6.05 7.56 3.39
CA ALA A 42 5.32 8.83 3.42
C ALA A 42 3.88 8.67 3.93
N PHE A 43 3.21 7.56 3.60
CA PHE A 43 1.90 7.23 4.13
C PHE A 43 1.93 7.12 5.67
N TRP A 44 2.92 6.40 6.22
CA TRP A 44 3.02 6.23 7.67
C TRP A 44 3.30 7.54 8.40
N VAL A 45 4.16 8.41 7.85
CA VAL A 45 4.38 9.75 8.42
C VAL A 45 3.07 10.54 8.51
N LYS A 46 2.25 10.53 7.45
CA LYS A 46 0.94 11.20 7.45
C LYS A 46 -0.02 10.56 8.44
N TRP A 47 0.02 9.24 8.56
CA TRP A 47 -0.84 8.49 9.46
C TRP A 47 -0.51 8.80 10.93
N GLU A 48 0.77 8.79 11.30
CA GLU A 48 1.23 9.15 12.64
C GLU A 48 0.84 10.59 13.01
N TYR A 49 0.96 11.51 12.06
CA TYR A 49 0.49 12.88 12.27
C TYR A 49 -1.01 12.92 12.58
N LEU A 50 -1.83 12.23 11.78
CA LEU A 50 -3.28 12.21 11.96
C LEU A 50 -3.66 11.54 13.30
N SER A 51 -3.05 10.39 13.62
CA SER A 51 -3.34 9.67 14.87
C SER A 51 -2.99 10.51 16.08
N ALA A 52 -1.83 11.17 16.09
CA ALA A 52 -1.44 12.06 17.18
C ALA A 52 -2.42 13.23 17.39
N ARG A 53 -3.05 13.75 16.32
CA ARG A 53 -4.08 14.78 16.44
C ARG A 53 -5.38 14.23 17.02
N ILE A 54 -5.78 13.03 16.61
CA ILE A 54 -6.97 12.35 17.14
C ILE A 54 -6.77 12.03 18.62
N ASP A 55 -5.59 11.57 19.02
CA ASP A 55 -5.30 11.25 20.42
C ASP A 55 -5.37 12.49 21.32
N LYS A 56 -4.80 13.63 20.87
CA LYS A 56 -4.96 14.91 21.57
C LYS A 56 -6.43 15.33 21.73
N LEU A 57 -7.26 15.11 20.71
CA LEU A 57 -8.69 15.41 20.78
C LEU A 57 -9.42 14.50 21.78
N LYS A 58 -9.05 13.22 21.85
CA LYS A 58 -9.60 12.29 22.85
C LYS A 58 -9.22 12.68 24.29
N GLU A 59 -8.00 13.14 24.50
CA GLU A 59 -7.51 13.57 25.82
C GLU A 59 -8.14 14.89 26.27
N GLY A 60 -8.33 15.84 25.36
CA GLY A 60 -8.97 17.14 25.64
C GLY A 60 -10.50 17.12 25.73
N GLY A 61 -11.12 15.95 25.55
CA GLY A 61 -12.57 15.72 25.73
C GLY A 61 -12.97 15.32 27.16
N ARG A 62 -12.07 15.51 28.13
CA ARG A 62 -12.36 15.40 29.57
C ARG A 62 -12.67 16.75 30.19
#